data_AF-A0A520K7E3-F1
#
_entry.id   AF-A0A520K7E3-F1
#
_cell.length_a   1.000
_cell.length_b   1.000
_cell.length_c   1.000
_cell.angle_alpha   90.00
_cell.angle_beta   90.00
_cell.angle_gamma   90.00
#
_symmetry.space_group_name_H-M   'P 1'
#
loop_
_entity.id
_entity.type
_entity.pdbx_description
1 polymer ?
#
loop_
_entity_poly.entity_id
_entity_poly.type
_entity_poly.pdbx_seq_one_letter_code
_entity_poly.pdbx_strand_id
1 'polypeptide(L)'
;MLLEFKETPTPEEAEALSAEFNELFSTKTNYPALDNRITKTLYKKSELLITLKHPEVPLHNNESELGARAQVRRRDVSLHTMTEDGTKANDTFLTIVETAKKLGVKRVCVYP
;
A
#
# COMPACT_ATOMS: atom_id res chain seq x y z
N MET A 1 -19.30 6.68 0.96
CA MET A 1 -18.71 6.37 -0.36
C MET A 1 -17.95 5.04 -0.37
N LEU A 2 -16.62 4.96 -0.22
CA LEU A 2 -15.89 3.68 -0.42
C LEU A 2 -16.12 2.63 0.68
N LEU A 3 -16.41 3.07 1.91
CA LEU A 3 -16.73 2.16 3.02
C LEU A 3 -18.10 1.48 2.81
N GLU A 4 -19.10 2.25 2.41
CA GLU A 4 -20.45 1.77 2.07
C GLU A 4 -20.42 0.85 0.84
N PHE A 5 -19.64 1.20 -0.19
CA PHE A 5 -19.45 0.34 -1.36
C PHE A 5 -18.96 -1.07 -1.01
N LYS A 6 -18.12 -1.22 0.03
CA LYS A 6 -17.64 -2.55 0.46
C LYS A 6 -18.74 -3.43 1.04
N GLU A 7 -19.83 -2.85 1.54
CA GLU A 7 -20.96 -3.60 2.10
C GLU A 7 -21.80 -4.23 0.99
N THR A 8 -22.03 -3.50 -0.10
CA THR A 8 -22.82 -3.93 -1.27
C THR A 8 -22.17 -3.48 -2.57
N PRO A 9 -21.10 -4.14 -3.04
CA PRO A 9 -20.38 -3.70 -4.22
C PRO A 9 -21.21 -3.97 -5.50
N THR A 10 -21.64 -2.91 -6.16
CA THR A 10 -22.34 -2.99 -7.45
C THR A 10 -21.50 -2.42 -8.61
N PRO A 11 -21.61 -2.96 -9.84
CA PRO A 11 -20.90 -2.41 -10.99
C PRO A 11 -21.25 -0.94 -11.28
N GLU A 12 -22.52 -0.57 -11.12
CA GLU A 12 -23.02 0.78 -11.34
C GLU A 12 -22.39 1.78 -10.37
N GLU A 13 -22.33 1.45 -9.08
CA GLU A 13 -21.65 2.30 -8.09
C GLU A 13 -20.14 2.36 -8.32
N ALA A 14 -19.51 1.27 -8.75
CA ALA A 14 -18.09 1.27 -9.09
C ALA A 14 -17.78 2.25 -10.24
N GLU A 15 -18.62 2.29 -11.28
CA GLU A 15 -18.51 3.25 -12.37
C GLU A 15 -18.76 4.68 -11.91
N ALA A 16 -19.80 4.90 -11.10
CA ALA A 16 -20.11 6.21 -10.53
C ALA A 16 -18.96 6.76 -9.67
N LEU A 17 -18.44 5.97 -8.73
CA LEU A 17 -17.31 6.33 -7.87
C LEU A 17 -16.04 6.62 -8.69
N SER A 18 -15.81 5.85 -9.76
CA SER A 18 -14.70 6.08 -10.69
C SER A 18 -14.86 7.40 -11.46
N ALA A 19 -16.09 7.76 -11.86
CA ALA A 19 -16.38 9.02 -12.52
C ALA A 19 -16.24 10.22 -11.56
N GLU A 20 -16.80 10.12 -10.36
CA GLU A 20 -16.67 11.14 -9.30
C GLU A 20 -15.21 11.41 -8.94
N PHE A 21 -14.36 10.38 -8.89
CA PHE A 21 -12.93 10.56 -8.69
C PHE A 21 -12.30 11.38 -9.83
N ASN A 22 -12.64 11.10 -11.08
CA ASN A 22 -12.12 11.88 -12.22
C ASN A 22 -12.57 13.34 -12.12
N GLU A 23 -13.83 13.58 -11.78
CA GLU A 23 -14.37 14.92 -11.62
C GLU A 23 -13.63 15.69 -10.52
N LEU A 24 -13.49 15.10 -9.33
CA LEU A 24 -12.80 15.70 -8.20
C LEU A 24 -11.36 16.11 -8.54
N PHE A 25 -10.61 15.24 -9.21
CA PHE A 25 -9.21 15.47 -9.57
C PHE A 25 -9.01 16.11 -10.97
N SER A 26 -10.09 16.50 -11.65
CA SER A 26 -10.01 17.32 -12.87
C SER A 26 -9.78 18.80 -12.56
N THR A 27 -10.07 19.20 -11.31
CA THR A 27 -9.97 20.58 -10.83
C THR A 27 -8.58 21.16 -11.07
N LYS A 28 -8.55 22.35 -11.69
CA LYS A 28 -7.35 23.19 -11.76
C LYS A 28 -7.49 24.33 -10.78
N THR A 29 -6.43 24.57 -10.03
CA THR A 29 -6.32 25.68 -9.10
C THR A 29 -5.33 26.70 -9.65
N ASN A 30 -5.18 27.83 -8.97
CA ASN A 30 -4.11 28.80 -9.26
C ASN A 30 -2.90 28.57 -8.33
N TYR A 31 -2.76 27.38 -7.75
CA TYR A 31 -1.69 27.05 -6.82
C TYR A 31 -0.88 25.85 -7.32
N PRO A 32 0.31 26.08 -7.92
CA PRO A 32 1.06 25.04 -8.63
C PRO A 32 1.40 23.81 -7.79
N ALA A 33 1.65 23.99 -6.48
CA ALA A 33 1.95 22.87 -5.59
C ALA A 33 0.73 21.96 -5.39
N LEU A 34 -0.48 22.53 -5.31
CA LEU A 34 -1.72 21.77 -5.21
C LEU A 34 -2.07 21.10 -6.55
N ASP A 35 -1.93 21.80 -7.67
CA ASP A 35 -2.15 21.21 -9.01
C ASP A 35 -1.22 20.03 -9.28
N ASN A 36 0.03 20.11 -8.80
CA ASN A 36 0.97 19.00 -8.87
C ASN A 36 0.47 17.79 -8.06
N ARG A 37 -0.13 18.01 -6.88
CA ARG A 37 -0.69 16.94 -6.06
C ARG A 37 -1.92 16.34 -6.70
N ILE A 38 -2.84 17.15 -7.21
CA ILE A 38 -4.03 16.71 -7.95
C ILE A 38 -3.63 15.82 -9.12
N THR A 39 -2.66 16.27 -9.93
CA THR A 39 -2.17 15.52 -11.09
C THR A 39 -1.56 14.17 -10.68
N LYS A 40 -0.74 14.15 -9.62
CA LYS A 40 -0.13 12.91 -9.10
C LYS A 40 -1.17 11.93 -8.55
N THR A 41 -2.19 12.44 -7.88
CA THR A 41 -3.29 11.60 -7.36
C THR A 41 -4.11 11.02 -8.50
N LEU A 42 -4.43 11.82 -9.52
CA LEU A 42 -5.13 11.36 -10.72
C LEU A 42 -4.34 10.26 -11.44
N TYR A 43 -3.02 10.40 -11.56
CA TYR A 43 -2.16 9.37 -12.16
C TYR A 43 -2.20 8.04 -11.40
N LYS A 44 -2.42 8.06 -10.08
CA LYS A 44 -2.51 6.87 -9.22
C LYS A 44 -3.94 6.32 -9.08
N LYS A 45 -4.87 6.75 -9.94
CA LYS A 45 -6.29 6.35 -9.85
C LYS A 45 -6.47 4.83 -9.79
N SER A 46 -5.76 4.10 -10.65
CA SER A 46 -5.85 2.64 -10.73
C SER A 46 -5.53 1.95 -9.40
N GLU A 47 -4.51 2.44 -8.70
CA GLU A 47 -4.06 1.91 -7.42
C GLU A 47 -4.97 2.35 -6.29
N LEU A 48 -5.42 3.62 -6.31
CA LEU A 48 -6.27 4.18 -5.25
C LEU A 48 -7.69 3.63 -5.27
N LEU A 49 -8.19 3.22 -6.45
CA LEU A 49 -9.53 2.65 -6.62
C LEU A 49 -9.49 1.12 -6.82
N ILE A 50 -8.42 0.45 -6.40
CA ILE A 50 -8.30 -1.02 -6.50
C ILE A 50 -9.44 -1.74 -5.78
N THR A 51 -9.98 -1.13 -4.71
CA THR A 51 -11.09 -1.67 -3.93
C THR A 51 -12.40 -1.76 -4.71
N LEU A 52 -12.55 -1.02 -5.81
CA LEU A 52 -13.70 -1.15 -6.72
C LEU A 52 -13.67 -2.48 -7.48
N LYS A 53 -12.49 -3.08 -7.66
CA LYS A 53 -12.31 -4.41 -8.27
C LYS A 53 -12.18 -5.51 -7.22
N HIS A 54 -11.60 -5.16 -6.07
CA HIS A 54 -11.29 -6.07 -4.97
C HIS A 54 -11.83 -5.51 -3.65
N PRO A 55 -13.15 -5.63 -3.39
CA PRO A 55 -13.77 -5.08 -2.18
C PRO A 55 -13.19 -5.66 -0.88
N GLU A 56 -12.58 -6.86 -0.93
CA GLU A 56 -11.88 -7.49 0.18
C GLU A 56 -10.65 -6.70 0.64
N VAL A 57 -10.03 -5.92 -0.24
CA VAL A 57 -8.82 -5.14 0.07
C VAL A 57 -9.14 -4.04 1.10
N PRO A 58 -8.35 -3.91 2.17
CA PRO A 58 -8.54 -2.81 3.13
C PRO A 58 -8.36 -1.44 2.49
N LEU A 59 -9.17 -0.46 2.91
CA LEU A 59 -9.05 0.94 2.47
C LEU A 59 -7.87 1.69 3.12
N HIS A 60 -7.18 1.04 4.05
CA HIS A 60 -5.99 1.56 4.71
C HIS A 60 -4.75 0.77 4.28
N ASN A 61 -3.60 1.42 4.33
CA ASN A 61 -2.30 0.82 4.02
C ASN A 61 -1.58 0.27 5.27
N ASN A 62 -2.28 0.09 6.40
CA ASN A 62 -1.68 -0.25 7.70
C ASN A 62 -0.66 -1.41 7.64
N GLU A 63 -1.00 -2.50 6.95
CA GLU A 63 -0.09 -3.64 6.80
C GLU A 63 1.19 -3.27 6.04
N SER A 64 1.05 -2.49 4.96
CA SER A 64 2.19 -2.00 4.18
C SER A 64 3.08 -1.08 5.01
N GLU A 65 2.49 -0.18 5.81
CA GLU A 65 3.25 0.68 6.72
C GLU A 65 3.95 -0.11 7.82
N LEU A 66 3.30 -1.11 8.41
CA LEU A 66 3.89 -1.98 9.42
C LEU A 66 5.09 -2.75 8.88
N GLY A 67 5.00 -3.28 7.66
CA GLY A 67 6.10 -3.94 6.97
C GLY A 67 7.28 -2.99 6.71
N ALA A 68 7.02 -1.79 6.20
CA ALA A 68 8.06 -0.77 6.02
C ALA A 68 8.74 -0.40 7.34
N ARG A 69 7.96 -0.24 8.43
CA ARG A 69 8.50 0.00 9.77
C ARG A 69 9.33 -1.17 10.29
N ALA A 70 8.95 -2.42 9.99
CA ALA A 70 9.73 -3.60 10.37
C ALA A 70 11.10 -3.62 9.68
N GLN A 71 11.16 -3.24 8.40
CA GLN A 71 12.41 -3.11 7.66
C GLN A 71 13.32 -2.03 8.26
N VAL A 72 12.77 -0.84 8.51
CA VAL A 72 13.54 0.29 9.09
C VAL A 72 14.09 -0.10 10.47
N ARG A 73 13.25 -0.66 11.36
CA ARG A 73 13.71 -1.11 12.68
C ARG A 73 14.78 -2.19 12.59
N ARG A 74 14.66 -3.14 11.67
CA ARG A 74 15.68 -4.17 11.49
C ARG A 74 17.02 -3.56 11.11
N ARG A 75 17.02 -2.63 10.15
CA ARG A 75 18.22 -1.88 9.74
C ARG A 75 18.84 -1.07 10.89
N ASP A 76 18.01 -0.41 11.70
CA ASP A 76 18.49 0.38 12.84
C ASP A 76 19.22 -0.51 13.88
N VAL A 77 18.73 -1.73 14.10
CA VAL A 77 19.30 -2.68 15.05
C VAL A 77 20.50 -3.45 14.48
N SER A 78 20.45 -3.86 13.21
CA SER A 78 21.47 -4.71 12.59
C SER A 78 22.59 -3.95 11.89
N LEU A 79 22.55 -2.61 11.89
CA LEU A 79 23.34 -1.74 11.01
C LEU A 79 23.09 -2.05 9.52
N HIS A 80 23.68 -1.24 8.65
CA HIS A 80 23.64 -1.46 7.21
C HIS A 80 24.55 -2.62 6.79
N THR A 81 24.10 -3.38 5.80
CA THR A 81 24.87 -4.44 5.14
C THR A 81 26.03 -3.83 4.36
N MET A 82 27.17 -4.54 4.36
CA MET A 82 28.38 -4.10 3.65
C MET A 82 28.44 -4.61 2.21
N THR A 83 27.66 -5.65 1.89
CA THR A 83 27.63 -6.32 0.59
C THR A 83 26.19 -6.45 0.08
N GLU A 84 26.03 -6.53 -1.24
CA GLU A 84 24.72 -6.78 -1.86
C GLU A 84 24.10 -8.10 -1.41
N ASP A 85 24.92 -9.15 -1.28
CA ASP A 85 24.46 -10.47 -0.81
C ASP A 85 23.94 -10.41 0.63
N GLY A 86 24.58 -9.61 1.49
CA GLY A 86 24.09 -9.34 2.83
C GLY A 86 22.74 -8.62 2.83
N THR A 87 22.55 -7.66 1.92
CA THR A 87 21.26 -6.97 1.72
C THR A 87 20.18 -7.95 1.30
N LYS A 88 20.46 -8.77 0.27
CA LYS A 88 19.53 -9.78 -0.24
C LYS A 88 19.15 -10.80 0.82
N ALA A 89 20.11 -11.28 1.61
CA ALA A 89 19.85 -12.21 2.70
C ALA A 89 18.91 -11.59 3.76
N ASN A 90 19.18 -10.36 4.18
CA ASN A 90 18.32 -9.65 5.13
C ASN A 90 16.91 -9.41 4.61
N ASP A 91 16.77 -8.97 3.36
CA ASP A 91 15.46 -8.74 2.72
C ASP A 91 14.67 -10.04 2.58
N THR A 92 15.35 -11.14 2.22
CA THR A 92 14.73 -12.47 2.09
C THR A 92 14.20 -12.94 3.44
N PHE A 93 15.02 -12.88 4.49
CA PHE A 93 14.61 -13.31 5.82
C PHE A 93 13.49 -12.42 6.39
N LEU A 94 13.53 -11.11 6.13
CA LEU A 94 12.45 -10.21 6.54
C LEU A 94 11.14 -10.58 5.83
N THR A 95 11.20 -10.86 4.52
CA THR A 95 10.04 -11.28 3.74
C THR A 95 9.44 -12.59 4.27
N ILE A 96 10.27 -13.59 4.59
CA ILE A 96 9.81 -14.86 5.19
C ILE A 96 9.10 -14.61 6.52
N VAL A 97 9.71 -13.81 7.41
CA VAL A 97 9.14 -13.53 8.73
C VAL A 97 7.81 -12.78 8.64
N GLU A 98 7.73 -11.74 7.80
CA GLU A 98 6.50 -10.95 7.63
C GLU A 98 5.40 -11.78 6.95
N THR A 99 5.74 -12.62 5.96
CA THR A 99 4.77 -13.52 5.33
C THR A 99 4.24 -14.55 6.31
N ALA A 100 5.12 -15.15 7.12
CA ALA A 100 4.72 -16.10 8.15
C ALA A 100 3.78 -15.47 9.20
N LYS A 101 4.04 -14.23 9.61
CA LYS A 101 3.14 -13.47 10.49
C LYS A 101 1.75 -13.27 9.86
N LYS A 102 1.70 -12.88 8.58
CA LYS A 102 0.43 -12.74 7.83
C LYS A 102 -0.37 -14.04 7.76
N LEU A 103 0.32 -15.18 7.70
CA LEU A 103 -0.29 -16.51 7.72
C LEU A 103 -0.60 -17.03 9.13
N GLY A 104 -0.38 -16.24 10.18
CA GLY A 104 -0.64 -16.63 11.58
C GLY A 104 0.38 -17.60 12.19
N VAL A 105 1.56 -17.77 11.56
CA VAL A 105 2.63 -18.62 12.07
C VAL A 105 3.29 -17.95 13.27
N LYS A 106 3.21 -18.61 14.44
CA LYS A 106 3.67 -18.05 15.73
C LYS A 106 5.19 -18.00 15.90
N ARG A 107 5.94 -18.86 15.20
CA ARG A 107 7.41 -18.95 15.34
C ARG A 107 8.05 -19.28 14.01
N VAL A 108 9.01 -18.44 13.60
CA VAL A 108 9.92 -18.70 12.49
C VAL A 108 11.34 -18.69 13.06
N CYS A 109 12.04 -19.82 12.97
CA CYS A 109 13.45 -19.90 13.33
C CYS A 109 14.27 -19.78 12.05
N VAL A 110 15.06 -18.71 11.96
CA VAL A 110 15.92 -18.44 10.82
C VAL A 110 17.37 -18.61 11.28
N TYR A 111 18.09 -19.56 10.70
CA TYR A 111 19.51 -19.75 10.96
C TYR A 111 20.34 -18.94 9.96
N PRO A 112 21.45 -18.32 10.41
CA PRO A 112 22.37 -17.58 9.54
C PRO A 112 23.07 -18.50 8.54
#